data_AF-A0A7M2Z121-F1
#
_entry.id   AF-A0A7M2Z121-F1
#
_cell.length_a   1.000
_cell.length_b   1.000
_cell.length_c   1.000
_cell.angle_alpha   90.00
_cell.angle_beta   90.00
_cell.angle_gamma   90.00
#
_symmetry.space_group_name_H-M   'P 1'
#
loop_
_entity.id
_entity.type
_entity.pdbx_description
1 polymer ?
#
loop_
_entity_poly.entity_id
_entity_poly.type
_entity_poly.pdbx_seq_one_letter_code
_entity_poly.pdbx_strand_id
1 'polypeptide(L)' 'MGATADQATVSLLRWLRRQLRQPTPERERLEAAVANDDPAEARRLLARYPFGDAQRAHVEGLIARWERSRGAR' A
#
# COMPACT_ATOMS: atom_id res chain seq x y z
N MET A 1 2.65 2.35 20.73
CA MET A 1 2.55 1.16 19.83
C MET A 1 2.57 1.62 18.37
N GLY A 2 3.76 1.82 17.79
CA GLY A 2 3.92 2.30 16.39
C GLY A 2 4.53 1.28 15.42
N ALA A 3 5.02 0.13 15.92
CA ALA A 3 5.77 -0.84 15.12
C ALA A 3 4.91 -1.62 14.11
N THR A 4 3.60 -1.69 14.31
CA THR A 4 2.70 -2.51 13.49
C THR A 4 2.26 -1.82 12.19
N ALA A 5 2.12 -0.50 12.21
CA ALA A 5 1.96 0.31 11.00
C ALA A 5 3.18 0.15 10.11
N ASP A 6 4.36 0.33 10.70
CA ASP A 6 5.64 0.25 10.01
C ASP A 6 5.83 -1.11 9.32
N GLN A 7 5.54 -2.22 10.01
CA GLN A 7 5.62 -3.55 9.41
C GLN A 7 4.61 -3.79 8.27
N ALA A 8 3.37 -3.29 8.39
CA ALA A 8 2.36 -3.45 7.34
C ALA A 8 2.76 -2.65 6.09
N THR A 9 3.25 -1.43 6.28
CA THR A 9 3.74 -0.54 5.22
C THR A 9 4.97 -1.13 4.51
N VAL A 10 5.93 -1.67 5.26
CA VAL A 10 7.11 -2.35 4.70
C VAL A 10 6.73 -3.61 3.92
N SER A 11 5.74 -4.36 4.40
CA SER A 11 5.25 -5.56 3.69
C SER A 11 4.55 -5.21 2.38
N LEU A 12 3.74 -4.14 2.37
CA LEU A 12 3.09 -3.63 1.16
C LEU A 12 4.12 -3.14 0.14
N LEU A 13 5.10 -2.34 0.56
CA LEU A 13 6.18 -1.86 -0.32
C LEU A 13 7.02 -3.01 -0.88
N ARG A 14 7.37 -3.99 -0.05
CA ARG A 14 8.14 -5.17 -0.50
C ARG A 14 7.36 -5.97 -1.54
N TRP A 15 6.06 -6.16 -1.33
CA TRP A 15 5.21 -6.84 -2.28
C TRP A 15 5.04 -6.04 -3.58
N LEU A 16 4.82 -4.72 -3.49
CA LEU A 16 4.70 -3.82 -4.64
C LEU A 16 5.96 -3.81 -5.49
N ARG A 17 7.14 -3.71 -4.87
CA ARG A 17 8.43 -3.80 -5.57
C ARG A 17 8.63 -5.14 -6.29
N ARG A 18 8.06 -6.22 -5.74
CA ARG A 18 8.14 -7.56 -6.32
C ARG A 18 7.18 -7.76 -7.49
N GLN A 19 6.00 -7.11 -7.46
CA GLN A 19 5.03 -7.14 -8.56
C GLN A 19 5.39 -6.15 -9.68
N LEU A 20 5.81 -4.94 -9.33
CA LEU A 20 6.19 -3.87 -10.25
C LEU A 20 7.71 -3.87 -10.49
N ARG A 21 8.25 -4.97 -11.02
CA ARG A 21 9.69 -5.12 -11.30
C ARG A 21 10.22 -4.06 -12.27
N GLN A 22 9.35 -3.44 -13.08
CA GLN A 22 9.72 -2.33 -13.96
C GLN A 22 9.46 -0.99 -13.27
N PRO A 23 10.39 -0.01 -13.34
CA PRO A 23 10.11 1.36 -12.95
C PRO A 23 8.99 1.89 -13.84
N THR A 24 7.84 2.07 -13.23
CA THR A 24 6.64 2.62 -13.85
C THR A 24 6.24 3.87 -13.06
N PRO A 25 5.71 4.92 -13.71
CA PRO A 25 5.26 6.14 -13.03
C PRO A 25 4.30 5.85 -11.86
N GLU A 26 3.52 4.78 -11.97
CA GLU A 26 2.62 4.29 -10.94
C GLU A 26 3.36 3.77 -9.70
N ARG A 27 4.52 3.10 -9.87
CA ARG A 27 5.37 2.67 -8.74
C ARG A 27 5.87 3.88 -7.96
N GLU A 28 6.34 4.90 -8.65
CA GLU A 28 6.84 6.12 -8.01
C GLU A 28 5.74 6.86 -7.24
N ARG A 29 4.54 6.93 -7.82
CA ARG A 29 3.36 7.49 -7.12
C ARG A 29 2.96 6.66 -5.90
N LEU A 30 3.05 5.34 -5.97
CA LEU A 30 2.81 4.46 -4.82
C LEU A 30 3.85 4.66 -3.72
N GLU A 31 5.12 4.75 -4.09
CA GLU A 31 6.22 5.05 -3.16
C GLU A 31 6.02 6.44 -2.51
N ALA A 32 5.60 7.44 -3.29
CA ALA A 32 5.27 8.76 -2.78
C ALA A 32 4.04 8.75 -1.84
N ALA A 33 2.98 8.02 -2.17
CA ALA A 33 1.81 7.87 -1.30
C ALA A 33 2.20 7.26 0.05
N VAL A 34 3.05 6.24 0.04
CA VAL A 34 3.57 5.64 1.29
C VAL A 34 4.45 6.61 2.07
N ALA A 35 5.37 7.31 1.40
CA ALA A 35 6.27 8.28 2.06
C ALA A 35 5.51 9.47 2.68
N ASN A 36 4.37 9.86 2.10
CA ASN A 36 3.51 10.93 2.61
C ASN A 36 2.41 10.42 3.57
N ASP A 37 2.50 9.17 4.00
CA ASP A 37 1.51 8.55 4.86
C ASP A 37 0.08 8.55 4.28
N ASP A 38 -0.12 8.52 2.96
CA ASP A 38 -1.43 8.63 2.28
C ASP A 38 -2.02 7.27 1.83
N PRO A 39 -2.81 6.58 2.70
CA PRO A 39 -3.48 5.34 2.35
C PRO A 39 -4.59 5.49 1.31
N ALA A 40 -5.21 6.67 1.22
CA ALA A 40 -6.29 6.92 0.28
C ALA A 40 -5.75 6.97 -1.15
N GLU A 41 -4.62 7.63 -1.36
CA GLU A 41 -3.95 7.68 -2.65
C GLU A 41 -3.41 6.30 -3.04
N ALA A 42 -2.82 5.55 -2.10
CA ALA A 42 -2.41 4.17 -2.36
C ALA A 42 -3.60 3.30 -2.82
N ARG A 43 -4.77 3.43 -2.18
CA ARG A 43 -5.99 2.71 -2.58
C ARG A 43 -6.44 3.10 -4.00
N ARG A 44 -6.42 4.39 -4.33
CA ARG A 44 -6.79 4.90 -5.65
C ARG A 44 -5.87 4.39 -6.76
N LEU A 45 -4.57 4.33 -6.51
CA LEU A 45 -3.58 3.82 -7.46
C LEU A 45 -3.77 2.31 -7.68
N LEU A 46 -3.96 1.55 -6.61
CA LEU A 46 -4.12 0.10 -6.67
C LEU A 46 -5.44 -0.33 -7.30
N ALA A 47 -6.50 0.48 -7.19
CA ALA A 47 -7.77 0.24 -7.87
C ALA A 47 -7.64 0.21 -9.41
N ARG A 48 -6.64 0.87 -9.98
CA ARG A 48 -6.38 0.93 -11.43
C ARG A 48 -5.68 -0.32 -11.98
N TYR A 49 -5.16 -1.17 -11.11
CA TYR A 49 -4.50 -2.41 -11.52
C TYR A 49 -5.52 -3.55 -11.67
N PRO A 50 -5.33 -4.43 -12.67
CA PRO A 50 -6.17 -5.60 -12.89
C PRO A 50 -5.81 -6.74 -11.92
N PHE A 51 -5.86 -6.47 -10.62
CA PHE A 51 -5.69 -7.50 -9.60
C PHE A 51 -6.88 -8.46 -9.62
N GLY A 52 -6.61 -9.74 -9.45
CA GLY A 52 -7.65 -10.74 -9.13
C GLY A 52 -8.25 -10.48 -7.75
N ASP A 53 -9.46 -10.99 -7.50
CA ASP A 53 -10.25 -10.69 -6.29
C ASP A 53 -9.50 -10.99 -4.99
N ALA A 54 -8.82 -12.13 -4.92
CA ALA A 54 -8.02 -12.52 -3.74
C ALA A 54 -6.87 -11.53 -3.47
N GLN A 55 -6.22 -11.05 -4.54
CA GLN A 55 -5.11 -10.11 -4.45
C GLN A 55 -5.61 -8.70 -4.06
N ARG A 56 -6.76 -8.28 -4.59
CA ARG A 56 -7.44 -7.04 -4.22
C ARG A 56 -7.83 -7.04 -2.74
N ALA A 57 -8.49 -8.10 -2.27
CA ALA A 57 -8.88 -8.24 -0.87
C ALA A 57 -7.67 -8.21 0.08
N HIS A 58 -6.57 -8.84 -0.31
CA HIS A 58 -5.33 -8.80 0.46
C HIS A 58 -4.76 -7.38 0.59
N VAL A 59 -4.64 -6.67 -0.53
CA VAL A 59 -4.11 -5.29 -0.58
C VAL A 59 -5.02 -4.31 0.18
N GLU A 60 -6.33 -4.43 0.03
CA GLU A 60 -7.30 -3.63 0.78
C GLU A 60 -7.20 -3.87 2.29
N GLY A 61 -6.96 -5.12 2.71
CA GLY A 61 -6.72 -5.47 4.11
C GLY A 61 -5.45 -4.82 4.69
N LEU A 62 -4.38 -4.74 3.90
CA LEU A 62 -3.14 -4.05 4.29
C LEU A 62 -3.38 -2.54 4.45
N ILE A 63 -4.05 -1.90 3.49
CA ILE A 63 -4.38 -0.47 3.56
C ILE A 63 -5.29 -0.17 4.75
N ALA A 64 -6.34 -0.97 4.96
CA ALA A 64 -7.25 -0.77 6.09
C ALA A 64 -6.53 -0.92 7.45
N ARG A 65 -5.53 -1.80 7.55
CA ARG A 65 -4.69 -1.93 8.76
C ARG A 65 -3.80 -0.70 8.95
N TRP A 66 -3.22 -0.18 7.87
CA TRP A 66 -2.44 1.06 7.89
C TRP A 66 -3.30 2.26 8.33
N GLU A 67 -4.51 2.42 7.78
CA GLU A 67 -5.48 3.46 8.17
C GLU A 67 -5.82 3.40 9.66
N ARG A 68 -6.14 2.21 10.17
CA ARG A 68 -6.42 2.01 11.61
C ARG A 68 -5.24 2.37 12.50
N SER A 69 -4.02 2.07 12.07
CA SER A 69 -2.84 2.41 12.83
C SER A 69 -2.52 3.91 12.83
N ARG A 70 -2.96 4.66 11.80
CA ARG A 70 -2.86 6.13 11.77
C ARG A 70 -3.95 6.81 12.58
N GLY A 71 -5.18 6.30 12.57
CA GLY A 71 -6.28 6.84 13.40
C GLY A 71 -6.13 6.57 14.90
N ALA A 72 -5.23 5.65 15.29
CA ALA A 72 -4.89 5.36 16.69
C ALA A 72 -3.76 6.25 17.25
N ARG A 73 -3.30 7.26 16.50
CA ARG A 73 -2.25 8.21 16.89
C ARG A 73 -2.83 9.59 17.08
#